data_AF-A0A6A5A3K6-F1
#
_entry.id   AF-A0A6A5A3K6-F1
#
_cell.length_a   1.000
_cell.length_b   1.000
_cell.length_c   1.000
_cell.angle_alpha   90.00
_cell.angle_beta   90.00
_cell.angle_gamma   90.00
#
_symmetry.space_group_name_H-M   'P 1'
#
loop_
_entity.id
_entity.type
_entity.pdbx_description
1 polymer ?
#
loop_
_entity_poly.entity_id
_entity_poly.type
_entity_poly.pdbx_seq_one_letter_code
_entity_poly.pdbx_strand_id
1 'polypeptide(L)'
;MYSKTDLESKQDGLDVHTLLYLQTLYPTDWQNFLERVQPKKNSNLWKDPNTVQELRLWASMRGQTLARTVQGLMYGEAAIRLLAELENVPRHGIEDLVKAKFTYVVACQVYGRQKRNNDAKAKDIEFLLHRFPNLRVSYIDEVRVNYQKELSYFSVLIKGTETPSEVVECYRIRLPGNPILGEGKPENQNSAVIFTRGEHLQTIDMNQDGYLEEALKMRNLLEEFSAGNRPCTIVGLPEHIFTGSISSLANYMALQETSFVTLGQRTLTRPLRVRMHYGHPDVFNKLFFMTRGGFSKASKGINLSEDIFAGYNNCLRVACAGFGRLFAILGGGV
;
A
#
# COMPACT_ATOMS: atom_id res chain seq x y z
N MET A 1 5.84 11.96 2.31
CA MET A 1 5.99 12.02 3.79
C MET A 1 5.31 13.29 4.27
N TYR A 2 5.07 13.45 5.58
CA TYR A 2 4.70 14.76 6.10
C TYR A 2 5.78 15.79 5.78
N SER A 3 5.37 16.97 5.33
CA SER A 3 6.23 18.14 5.19
C SER A 3 6.42 18.84 6.54
N LYS A 4 7.38 19.75 6.63
CA LYS A 4 7.52 20.61 7.81
C LYS A 4 6.23 21.41 8.08
N THR A 5 5.64 21.95 7.01
CA THR A 5 4.40 22.72 7.10
C THR A 5 3.24 21.87 7.62
N ASP A 6 3.13 20.60 7.21
CA ASP A 6 2.10 19.71 7.73
C ASP A 6 2.27 19.48 9.23
N LEU A 7 3.51 19.26 9.67
CA LEU A 7 3.84 18.99 11.09
C LEU A 7 3.70 20.20 12.00
N GLU A 8 3.89 21.40 11.44
CA GLU A 8 3.67 22.68 12.11
C GLU A 8 2.24 23.21 11.88
N SER A 9 1.39 22.50 11.14
CA SER A 9 -0.01 22.90 10.94
C SER A 9 -0.85 22.64 12.20
N LYS A 10 -1.92 23.41 12.37
CA LYS A 10 -2.88 23.30 13.48
C LYS A 10 -4.27 22.89 12.95
N GLN A 11 -4.32 21.83 12.14
CA GLN A 11 -5.55 21.50 11.39
C GLN A 11 -6.67 20.89 12.23
N ASP A 12 -6.39 20.30 13.39
CA ASP A 12 -7.32 19.39 14.08
C ASP A 12 -8.31 20.06 15.06
N GLY A 13 -8.60 21.36 14.93
CA GLY A 13 -9.57 22.07 15.78
C GLY A 13 -9.21 22.19 17.27
N LEU A 14 -8.12 21.53 17.70
CA LEU A 14 -7.55 21.55 19.05
C LEU A 14 -6.48 22.64 19.22
N ASP A 15 -6.17 23.42 18.17
CA ASP A 15 -5.07 24.42 18.13
C ASP A 15 -3.66 23.88 18.44
N VAL A 16 -3.49 22.55 18.44
CA VAL A 16 -2.23 21.85 18.67
C VAL A 16 -1.53 21.54 17.34
N HIS A 17 -0.22 21.72 17.29
CA HIS A 17 0.59 21.32 16.14
C HIS A 17 0.59 19.79 15.97
N THR A 18 0.44 19.29 14.74
CA THR A 18 0.43 17.83 14.45
C THR A 18 1.63 17.11 15.06
N LEU A 19 2.82 17.71 15.04
CA LEU A 19 4.01 17.13 15.68
C LEU A 19 3.84 16.98 17.21
N LEU A 20 3.31 18.01 17.88
CA LEU A 20 3.10 17.98 19.33
C LEU A 20 2.02 16.95 19.70
N TYR A 21 0.99 16.83 18.87
CA TYR A 21 -0.04 15.79 19.02
C TYR A 21 0.60 14.39 18.97
N LEU A 22 1.40 14.09 17.94
CA LEU A 22 2.07 12.80 17.79
C LEU A 22 3.06 12.51 18.94
N GLN A 23 3.80 13.51 19.41
CA GLN A 23 4.69 13.38 20.58
C GLN A 23 3.93 13.02 21.86
N THR A 24 2.74 13.60 22.02
CA THR A 24 1.88 13.35 23.18
C THR A 24 1.25 11.97 23.13
N LEU A 25 0.85 11.50 21.94
CA LEU A 25 0.26 10.18 21.75
C LEU A 25 1.29 9.05 21.86
N TYR A 26 2.55 9.30 21.50
CA TYR A 26 3.62 8.31 21.47
C TYR A 26 4.89 8.74 22.24
N PRO A 27 4.81 8.94 23.58
CA PRO A 27 5.90 9.50 24.36
C PRO A 27 7.15 8.61 24.40
N THR A 28 6.98 7.29 24.55
CA THR A 28 8.09 6.33 24.57
C THR A 28 8.82 6.27 23.22
N ASP A 29 8.07 6.23 22.13
CA ASP A 29 8.63 6.23 20.78
C ASP A 29 9.38 7.53 20.45
N TRP A 30 8.90 8.65 20.99
CA TRP A 30 9.58 9.92 20.87
C TRP A 30 10.92 9.92 21.61
N GLN A 31 10.97 9.36 22.82
CA GLN A 31 12.22 9.20 23.57
C GLN A 31 13.22 8.32 22.82
N ASN A 32 12.78 7.17 22.31
CA ASN A 32 13.60 6.27 21.49
C ASN A 32 14.13 6.95 20.22
N PHE A 33 13.30 7.80 19.60
CA PHE A 33 13.72 8.61 18.45
C PHE A 33 14.84 9.59 18.81
N LEU A 34 14.67 10.33 19.92
CA LEU A 34 15.68 11.28 20.38
C LEU A 34 16.99 10.59 20.78
N GLU A 35 16.92 9.40 21.38
CA GLU A 35 18.09 8.57 21.69
C GLU A 35 18.84 8.14 20.44
N ARG A 36 18.13 7.77 19.37
CA ARG A 36 18.74 7.36 18.10
C ARG A 36 19.37 8.51 17.32
N VAL A 37 18.68 9.65 17.26
CA VAL A 37 19.13 10.80 16.46
C VAL A 37 20.16 11.65 17.19
N GLN A 38 20.20 11.56 18.52
CA GLN A 38 21.15 12.27 19.39
C GLN A 38 21.33 13.76 19.01
N PRO A 39 20.23 14.54 18.95
CA PRO A 39 20.32 15.95 18.60
C PRO A 39 21.22 16.67 19.61
N LYS A 40 22.08 17.59 19.12
CA LYS A 40 22.89 18.43 19.99
C LYS A 40 21.98 19.10 21.05
N LYS A 41 22.43 19.15 22.30
CA LYS A 41 21.64 19.67 23.43
C LYS A 41 21.07 21.07 23.08
N ASN A 42 19.75 21.25 23.19
CA ASN A 42 19.00 22.46 22.79
C ASN A 42 19.02 22.80 21.28
N SER A 43 19.40 21.87 20.41
CA SER A 43 19.31 22.06 18.96
C SER A 43 17.88 21.89 18.48
N ASN A 44 17.41 22.85 17.70
CA ASN A 44 16.18 22.71 16.95
C ASN A 44 16.36 21.59 15.90
N LEU A 45 15.54 20.54 15.98
CA LEU A 45 15.55 19.40 15.06
C LEU A 45 15.42 19.82 13.58
N TRP A 46 14.81 20.99 13.33
CA TRP A 46 14.64 21.52 11.97
C TRP A 46 15.92 22.10 11.33
N LYS A 47 17.01 22.25 12.08
CA LYS A 47 18.24 22.90 11.59
C LYS A 47 19.19 21.96 10.84
N ASP A 48 19.22 20.69 11.21
CA ASP A 48 20.09 19.69 10.59
C ASP A 48 19.33 18.89 9.53
N PRO A 49 19.75 18.87 8.25
CA PRO A 49 19.02 18.19 7.18
C PRO A 49 18.73 16.71 7.44
N ASN A 50 19.69 15.98 8.03
CA ASN A 50 19.52 14.56 8.34
C ASN A 50 18.49 14.36 9.44
N THR A 51 18.60 15.14 10.52
CA THR A 51 17.63 15.16 11.63
C THR A 51 16.22 15.53 11.14
N VAL A 52 16.09 16.49 10.22
CA VAL A 52 14.81 16.87 9.61
C VAL A 52 14.17 15.69 8.88
N GLN A 53 14.97 14.96 8.09
CA GLN A 53 14.46 13.82 7.32
C GLN A 53 14.01 12.68 8.22
N GLU A 54 14.80 12.35 9.25
CA GLU A 54 14.43 11.36 10.26
C GLU A 54 13.18 11.77 11.06
N LEU A 55 13.04 13.05 11.41
CA LEU A 55 11.83 13.57 12.09
C LEU A 55 10.59 13.44 11.21
N ARG A 56 10.69 13.84 9.93
CA ARG A 56 9.60 13.71 8.96
C ARG A 56 9.21 12.25 8.76
N LEU A 57 10.19 11.35 8.71
CA LEU A 57 9.96 9.92 8.58
C LEU A 57 9.28 9.36 9.84
N TRP A 58 9.80 9.69 11.03
CA TRP A 58 9.21 9.27 12.32
C TRP A 58 7.75 9.68 12.43
N ALA A 59 7.41 10.92 12.08
CA ALA A 59 6.02 11.37 12.10
C ALA A 59 5.18 10.67 11.02
N SER A 60 5.73 10.49 9.81
CA SER A 60 5.03 9.84 8.69
C SER A 60 4.64 8.39 9.01
N MET A 61 5.48 7.67 9.78
CA MET A 61 5.20 6.30 10.24
C MET A 61 4.04 6.22 11.24
N ARG A 62 3.59 7.35 11.81
CA ARG A 62 2.49 7.43 12.78
C ARG A 62 1.24 8.08 12.21
N GLY A 63 1.30 8.58 10.98
CA GLY A 63 0.15 9.11 10.24
C GLY A 63 -0.41 8.13 9.20
N GLN A 64 -1.33 8.64 8.38
CA GLN A 64 -1.85 7.94 7.20
C GLN A 64 -1.06 8.40 5.97
N THR A 65 0.18 7.94 5.82
CA THR A 65 1.06 8.35 4.72
C THR A 65 1.55 7.15 3.92
N LEU A 66 1.81 7.38 2.62
CA LEU A 66 2.43 6.38 1.74
C LEU A 66 3.72 5.78 2.33
N ALA A 67 4.52 6.58 3.03
CA ALA A 67 5.78 6.10 3.61
C ALA A 67 5.52 4.99 4.64
N ARG A 68 4.48 5.14 5.47
CA ARG A 68 4.06 4.12 6.43
C ARG A 68 3.62 2.84 5.72
N THR A 69 2.72 2.96 4.75
CA THR A 69 2.26 1.82 3.94
C THR A 69 3.44 1.08 3.31
N VAL A 70 4.33 1.79 2.63
CA VAL A 70 5.52 1.17 2.01
C VAL A 70 6.36 0.45 3.06
N GLN A 71 6.68 1.09 4.19
CA GLN A 71 7.48 0.48 5.25
C GLN A 71 6.82 -0.80 5.78
N GLY A 72 5.52 -0.78 6.06
CA GLY A 72 4.78 -1.94 6.56
C GLY A 72 4.73 -3.10 5.56
N LEU A 73 4.50 -2.81 4.28
CA LEU A 73 4.41 -3.84 3.24
C LEU A 73 5.80 -4.41 2.89
N MET A 74 6.87 -3.65 3.08
CA MET A 74 8.24 -4.14 2.93
C MET A 74 8.64 -5.16 4.01
N TYR A 75 7.87 -5.32 5.09
CA TYR A 75 8.06 -6.46 5.99
C TYR A 75 7.82 -7.82 5.30
N GLY A 76 7.15 -7.86 4.15
CA GLY A 76 7.09 -9.05 3.30
C GLY A 76 8.49 -9.56 2.91
N GLU A 77 9.40 -8.66 2.56
CA GLU A 77 10.79 -9.02 2.24
C GLU A 77 11.56 -9.49 3.48
N ALA A 78 11.34 -8.83 4.62
CA ALA A 78 11.96 -9.23 5.88
C ALA A 78 11.48 -10.61 6.33
N ALA A 79 10.18 -10.91 6.20
CA ALA A 79 9.60 -12.20 6.52
C ALA A 79 10.16 -13.31 5.62
N ILE A 80 10.25 -13.09 4.31
CA ILE A 80 10.82 -14.08 3.38
C ILE A 80 12.30 -14.31 3.69
N ARG A 81 13.07 -13.25 3.96
CA ARG A 81 14.49 -13.37 4.32
C ARG A 81 14.67 -14.18 5.60
N LEU A 82 13.89 -13.90 6.64
CA LEU A 82 13.91 -14.65 7.90
C LEU A 82 13.54 -16.12 7.70
N LEU A 83 12.47 -16.41 6.95
CA LEU A 83 12.07 -17.79 6.66
C LEU A 83 13.13 -18.54 5.85
N ALA A 84 13.74 -17.89 4.86
CA ALA A 84 14.81 -18.48 4.05
C ALA A 84 16.05 -18.81 4.90
N GLU A 85 16.42 -17.93 5.84
CA GLU A 85 17.51 -18.19 6.79
C GLU A 85 17.18 -19.38 7.70
N LEU A 86 15.96 -19.47 8.24
CA LEU A 86 15.51 -20.60 9.06
C LEU A 86 15.46 -21.92 8.28
N GLU A 87 15.16 -21.88 6.99
CA GLU A 87 15.19 -23.02 6.08
C GLU A 87 16.60 -23.32 5.54
N ASN A 88 17.64 -22.64 6.04
CA ASN A 88 19.06 -22.79 5.66
C ASN A 88 19.34 -22.56 4.17
N VAL A 89 18.58 -21.67 3.51
CA VAL A 89 18.87 -21.23 2.15
C VAL A 89 20.23 -20.53 2.11
N PRO A 90 21.12 -20.82 1.13
CA PRO A 90 22.41 -20.15 1.03
C PRO A 90 22.26 -18.63 0.91
N ARG A 91 23.04 -17.87 1.70
CA ARG A 91 22.94 -16.39 1.78
C ARG A 91 22.95 -15.69 0.42
N HIS A 92 23.74 -16.18 -0.54
CA HIS A 92 23.83 -15.58 -1.87
C HIS A 92 22.54 -15.73 -2.69
N GLY A 93 21.70 -16.72 -2.39
CA GLY A 93 20.43 -16.96 -3.09
C GLY A 93 19.21 -16.33 -2.42
N ILE A 94 19.34 -15.79 -1.20
CA ILE A 94 18.19 -15.26 -0.44
C ILE A 94 17.59 -14.04 -1.14
N GLU A 95 18.41 -13.12 -1.64
CA GLU A 95 17.92 -11.91 -2.32
C GLU A 95 17.19 -12.24 -3.63
N ASP A 96 17.67 -13.23 -4.36
CA ASP A 96 17.00 -13.69 -5.58
C ASP A 96 15.67 -14.38 -5.26
N LEU A 97 15.62 -15.13 -4.16
CA LEU A 97 14.38 -15.72 -3.66
C LEU A 97 13.36 -14.66 -3.26
N VAL A 98 13.78 -13.62 -2.51
CA VAL A 98 12.91 -12.49 -2.13
C VAL A 98 12.32 -11.83 -3.37
N LYS A 99 13.15 -11.48 -4.36
CA LYS A 99 12.72 -10.85 -5.62
C LYS A 99 11.79 -11.74 -6.45
N ALA A 100 11.96 -13.06 -6.38
CA ALA A 100 11.12 -14.01 -7.09
C ALA A 100 9.75 -14.22 -6.41
N LYS A 101 9.70 -14.13 -5.08
CA LYS A 101 8.50 -14.44 -4.27
C LYS A 101 7.65 -13.22 -3.95
N PHE A 102 8.23 -12.03 -3.89
CA PHE A 102 7.53 -10.82 -3.51
C PHE A 102 7.92 -9.63 -4.39
N THR A 103 6.89 -8.91 -4.86
CA THR A 103 7.04 -7.67 -5.61
C THR A 103 6.01 -6.67 -5.14
N TYR A 104 6.40 -5.42 -4.94
CA TYR A 104 5.50 -4.35 -4.53
C TYR A 104 5.59 -3.17 -5.49
N VAL A 105 4.44 -2.78 -6.04
CA VAL A 105 4.31 -1.68 -7.02
C VAL A 105 3.36 -0.64 -6.44
N VAL A 106 3.86 0.56 -6.22
CA VAL A 106 3.04 1.72 -5.83
C VAL A 106 2.49 2.38 -7.08
N ALA A 107 1.18 2.41 -7.22
CA ALA A 107 0.51 3.12 -8.30
C ALA A 107 0.26 4.58 -7.89
N CYS A 108 1.06 5.50 -8.44
CA CYS A 108 0.95 6.93 -8.19
C CYS A 108 0.80 7.70 -9.51
N GLN A 109 -0.42 7.73 -10.07
CA GLN A 109 -0.69 8.39 -11.36
C GLN A 109 -0.14 9.82 -11.49
N VAL A 110 -0.06 10.58 -10.38
CA VAL A 110 0.37 11.99 -10.38
C VAL A 110 1.88 12.19 -10.31
N TYR A 111 2.68 11.14 -10.07
CA TYR A 111 4.13 11.28 -9.85
C TYR A 111 4.84 12.00 -11.01
N GLY A 112 4.52 11.69 -12.26
CA GLY A 112 5.14 12.33 -13.43
C GLY A 112 4.95 13.86 -13.45
N ARG A 113 3.76 14.33 -13.05
CA ARG A 113 3.45 15.76 -12.92
C ARG A 113 4.18 16.39 -11.72
N GLN A 114 4.20 15.70 -10.58
CA GLN A 114 4.92 16.14 -9.39
C GLN A 114 6.41 16.31 -9.67
N LYS A 115 7.02 15.36 -10.38
CA LYS A 115 8.43 15.40 -10.77
C LYS A 115 8.74 16.60 -11.67
N ARG A 116 7.94 16.83 -12.72
CA ARG A 116 8.09 18.00 -13.61
C ARG A 116 7.96 19.34 -12.89
N ASN A 117 7.09 19.40 -11.87
CA ASN A 117 6.87 20.60 -11.09
C ASN A 117 7.87 20.78 -9.93
N ASN A 118 8.87 19.90 -9.80
CA ASN A 118 9.82 19.88 -8.68
C ASN A 118 9.12 19.85 -7.30
N ASP A 119 7.99 19.14 -7.22
CA ASP A 119 7.21 18.97 -5.99
C ASP A 119 8.02 18.15 -4.97
N ALA A 120 8.03 18.57 -3.71
CA ALA A 120 8.67 17.85 -2.62
C ALA A 120 8.14 16.41 -2.46
N LYS A 121 6.88 16.15 -2.82
CA LYS A 121 6.29 14.80 -2.80
C LYS A 121 6.98 13.84 -3.77
N ALA A 122 7.44 14.33 -4.93
CA ALA A 122 8.20 13.49 -5.86
C ALA A 122 9.54 13.09 -5.24
N LYS A 123 10.25 14.02 -4.58
CA LYS A 123 11.50 13.75 -3.87
C LYS A 123 11.32 12.75 -2.73
N ASP A 124 10.21 12.84 -2.01
CA ASP A 124 9.88 11.87 -0.97
C ASP A 124 9.63 10.46 -1.54
N ILE A 125 9.01 10.34 -2.72
CA ILE A 125 8.83 9.06 -3.42
C ILE A 125 10.18 8.51 -3.88
N GLU A 126 11.06 9.35 -4.43
CA GLU A 126 12.41 8.95 -4.83
C GLU A 126 13.23 8.49 -3.62
N PHE A 127 13.12 9.16 -2.47
CA PHE A 127 13.71 8.69 -1.22
C PHE A 127 13.25 7.28 -0.86
N LEU A 128 11.95 6.97 -0.97
CA LEU A 128 11.43 5.62 -0.70
C LEU A 128 11.97 4.60 -1.72
N LEU A 129 12.10 4.97 -2.99
CA LEU A 129 12.67 4.11 -4.04
C LEU A 129 14.14 3.74 -3.78
N HIS A 130 14.92 4.64 -3.18
CA HIS A 130 16.30 4.35 -2.79
C HIS A 130 16.39 3.60 -1.46
N ARG A 131 15.49 3.89 -0.51
CA ARG A 131 15.42 3.18 0.78
C ARG A 131 15.05 1.71 0.60
N PHE A 132 14.18 1.41 -0.36
CA PHE A 132 13.69 0.06 -0.64
C PHE A 132 14.03 -0.34 -2.09
N PRO A 133 15.18 -1.00 -2.35
CA PRO A 133 15.67 -1.26 -3.70
C PRO A 133 14.72 -2.07 -4.60
N ASN A 134 13.84 -2.87 -4.00
CA ASN A 134 12.85 -3.70 -4.70
C ASN A 134 11.51 -2.97 -4.92
N LEU A 135 11.30 -1.80 -4.29
CA LEU A 135 10.14 -0.96 -4.52
C LEU A 135 10.10 -0.51 -5.98
N ARG A 136 8.90 -0.54 -6.56
CA ARG A 136 8.62 0.06 -7.86
C ARG A 136 7.50 1.06 -7.73
N VAL A 137 7.56 2.11 -8.55
CA VAL A 137 6.46 3.09 -8.65
C VAL A 137 6.00 3.11 -10.10
N SER A 138 4.69 2.96 -10.31
CA SER A 138 4.07 3.17 -11.62
C SER A 138 3.30 4.48 -11.64
N TYR A 139 3.35 5.19 -12.76
CA TYR A 139 2.60 6.44 -12.94
C TYR A 139 2.12 6.62 -14.37
N ILE A 140 1.23 7.58 -14.57
CA ILE A 140 0.75 7.98 -15.89
C ILE A 140 1.55 9.20 -16.34
N ASP A 141 2.23 9.06 -17.47
CA ASP A 141 2.92 10.16 -18.12
C ASP A 141 2.09 10.73 -19.27
N GLU A 142 2.13 12.05 -19.41
CA GLU A 142 1.39 12.81 -20.40
C GLU A 142 2.38 13.61 -21.25
N VAL A 143 2.47 13.28 -22.54
CA VAL A 143 3.41 13.93 -23.48
C VAL A 143 2.64 14.60 -24.60
N ARG A 144 2.96 15.86 -24.89
CA ARG A 144 2.42 16.59 -26.03
C ARG A 144 3.18 16.15 -27.29
N VAL A 145 2.46 15.63 -28.27
CA VAL A 145 3.10 15.05 -29.48
C VAL A 145 3.20 16.08 -30.61
N ASN A 146 2.21 16.96 -30.77
CA ASN A 146 2.11 17.87 -31.91
C ASN A 146 1.80 19.31 -31.49
N TYR A 147 2.02 20.27 -32.41
CA TYR A 147 1.61 21.68 -32.26
C TYR A 147 0.10 21.85 -31.99
N GLN A 148 -0.72 20.87 -32.40
CA GLN A 148 -2.17 20.82 -32.16
C GLN A 148 -2.54 20.40 -30.71
N LYS A 149 -1.57 20.25 -29.81
CA LYS A 149 -1.76 19.91 -28.37
C LYS A 149 -2.39 18.53 -28.09
N GLU A 150 -2.35 17.60 -29.04
CA GLU A 150 -2.74 16.22 -28.77
C GLU A 150 -1.81 15.59 -27.73
N LEU A 151 -2.41 14.95 -26.72
CA LEU A 151 -1.72 14.28 -25.63
C LEU A 151 -1.62 12.78 -25.93
N SER A 152 -0.41 12.25 -25.84
CA SER A 152 -0.18 10.81 -25.72
C SER A 152 0.07 10.45 -24.26
N TYR A 153 -0.54 9.33 -23.86
CA TYR A 153 -0.49 8.82 -22.50
C TYR A 153 0.37 7.57 -22.44
N PHE A 154 1.15 7.44 -21.38
CA PHE A 154 2.02 6.29 -21.16
C PHE A 154 1.86 5.78 -19.73
N SER A 155 1.81 4.47 -19.56
CA SER A 155 2.03 3.84 -18.26
C SER A 155 3.53 3.58 -18.11
N VAL A 156 4.15 4.13 -17.07
CA VAL A 156 5.60 4.09 -16.85
C VAL A 156 5.87 3.40 -15.52
N LEU A 157 6.86 2.50 -15.49
CA LEU A 157 7.38 1.89 -14.27
C LEU A 157 8.79 2.39 -14.01
N ILE A 158 9.05 2.85 -12.79
CA ILE A 158 10.37 3.32 -12.35
C ILE A 158 10.89 2.53 -11.15
N LYS A 159 12.22 2.57 -10.97
CA LYS A 159 12.91 2.07 -9.79
C LYS A 159 14.05 2.99 -9.38
N GLY A 160 14.42 2.95 -8.09
CA GLY A 160 15.68 3.52 -7.62
C GLY A 160 16.87 2.69 -8.10
N THR A 161 18.01 3.34 -8.28
CA THR A 161 19.30 2.69 -8.53
C THR A 161 20.17 2.70 -7.27
N GLU A 162 21.32 2.03 -7.34
CA GLU A 162 22.34 2.07 -6.29
C GLU A 162 22.95 3.47 -6.14
N THR A 163 22.97 4.26 -7.22
CA THR A 163 23.37 5.66 -7.17
C THR A 163 22.28 6.48 -6.46
N PRO A 164 22.60 7.20 -5.37
CA PRO A 164 21.64 8.06 -4.71
C PRO A 164 21.04 9.09 -5.67
N SER A 165 19.73 9.32 -5.56
CA SER A 165 18.97 10.29 -6.37
C SER A 165 18.83 9.96 -7.87
N GLU A 166 19.35 8.83 -8.34
CA GLU A 166 19.14 8.36 -9.71
C GLU A 166 17.99 7.34 -9.77
N VAL A 167 16.94 7.72 -10.51
CA VAL A 167 15.76 6.88 -10.77
C VAL A 167 15.67 6.59 -12.26
N VAL A 168 15.49 5.32 -12.60
CA VAL A 168 15.45 4.85 -13.99
C VAL A 168 14.07 4.35 -14.38
N GLU A 169 13.67 4.64 -15.62
CA GLU A 169 12.50 4.03 -16.25
C GLU A 169 12.82 2.58 -16.62
N CYS A 170 12.09 1.64 -16.02
CA CYS A 170 12.18 0.22 -16.35
C CYS A 170 11.38 -0.12 -17.60
N TYR A 171 10.18 0.45 -17.70
CA TYR A 171 9.25 0.20 -18.79
C TYR A 171 8.45 1.46 -19.09
N ARG A 172 8.15 1.66 -20.37
CA ARG A 172 7.28 2.72 -20.87
C ARG A 172 6.33 2.14 -21.91
N ILE A 173 5.04 2.13 -21.61
CA ILE A 173 4.02 1.50 -22.43
C ILE A 173 3.04 2.58 -22.89
N ARG A 174 2.90 2.75 -24.21
CA ARG A 174 1.93 3.70 -24.79
C ARG A 174 0.51 3.19 -24.56
N LEU A 175 -0.35 4.05 -24.04
CA LEU A 175 -1.77 3.78 -23.83
C LEU A 175 -2.59 4.23 -25.04
N PRO A 176 -3.74 3.61 -25.32
CA PRO A 176 -4.60 3.95 -26.45
C PRO A 176 -5.29 5.33 -26.30
N GLY A 177 -5.28 5.91 -25.10
CA GLY A 177 -5.89 7.21 -24.79
C GLY A 177 -5.71 7.57 -23.32
N ASN A 178 -6.43 8.59 -22.85
CA ASN A 178 -6.43 8.98 -21.45
C ASN A 178 -7.01 7.84 -20.58
N PRO A 179 -6.23 7.23 -19.68
CA PRO A 179 -6.72 6.15 -18.84
C PRO A 179 -7.64 6.65 -17.71
N ILE A 180 -7.56 7.93 -17.33
CA ILE A 180 -8.24 8.51 -16.17
C ILE A 180 -9.71 8.80 -16.51
N LEU A 181 -10.63 8.03 -15.93
CA LEU A 181 -12.08 8.13 -16.20
C LEU A 181 -12.88 8.64 -15.00
N GLY A 182 -12.45 8.36 -13.77
CA GLY A 182 -13.10 8.75 -12.52
C GLY A 182 -12.10 9.11 -11.41
N GLU A 183 -12.33 8.59 -10.21
CA GLU A 183 -11.66 8.98 -8.96
C GLU A 183 -10.17 8.61 -8.89
N GLY A 184 -9.69 7.69 -9.74
CA GLY A 184 -8.26 7.38 -9.89
C GLY A 184 -7.81 6.07 -9.26
N LYS A 185 -8.47 5.55 -8.21
CA LYS A 185 -8.13 4.23 -7.60
C LYS A 185 -8.21 3.09 -8.62
N PRO A 186 -9.32 2.90 -9.37
CA PRO A 186 -9.39 1.80 -10.34
C PRO A 186 -8.42 1.96 -11.50
N GLU A 187 -8.13 3.18 -11.93
CA GLU A 187 -7.16 3.46 -12.99
C GLU A 187 -5.72 3.20 -12.54
N ASN A 188 -5.39 3.56 -11.30
CA ASN A 188 -4.11 3.22 -10.68
C ASN A 188 -3.89 1.70 -10.64
N GLN A 189 -4.86 0.94 -10.13
CA GLN A 189 -4.75 -0.53 -10.06
C GLN A 189 -4.62 -1.16 -11.46
N ASN A 190 -5.48 -0.78 -12.40
CA ASN A 190 -5.49 -1.35 -13.75
C ASN A 190 -4.27 -0.94 -14.60
N SER A 191 -3.73 0.26 -14.41
CA SER A 191 -2.51 0.70 -15.13
C SER A 191 -1.24 0.08 -14.56
N ALA A 192 -1.22 -0.24 -13.26
CA ALA A 192 -0.07 -0.83 -12.58
C ALA A 192 0.00 -2.36 -12.73
N VAL A 193 -1.13 -3.05 -12.89
CA VAL A 193 -1.19 -4.52 -12.88
C VAL A 193 -0.24 -5.17 -13.89
N ILE A 194 -0.05 -4.55 -15.06
CA ILE A 194 0.84 -5.04 -16.13
C ILE A 194 2.31 -5.17 -15.69
N PHE A 195 2.71 -4.39 -14.69
CA PHE A 195 4.06 -4.39 -14.13
C PHE A 195 4.24 -5.38 -12.98
N THR A 196 3.16 -5.90 -12.41
CA THR A 196 3.23 -6.89 -11.34
C THR A 196 3.58 -8.28 -11.88
N ARG A 197 4.10 -9.16 -11.03
CA ARG A 197 4.42 -10.57 -11.33
C ARG A 197 3.81 -11.50 -10.25
N GLY A 198 3.90 -12.81 -10.45
CA GLY A 198 3.30 -13.80 -9.54
C GLY A 198 1.85 -14.19 -9.88
N GLU A 199 1.39 -15.25 -9.23
CA GLU A 199 0.05 -15.85 -9.42
C GLU A 199 -1.03 -15.19 -8.55
N HIS A 200 -0.62 -14.62 -7.42
CA HIS A 200 -1.49 -13.96 -6.47
C HIS A 200 -1.18 -12.46 -6.42
N LEU A 201 -2.21 -11.64 -6.30
CA LEU A 201 -2.09 -10.19 -6.24
C LEU A 201 -2.93 -9.65 -5.09
N GLN A 202 -2.38 -8.73 -4.32
CA GLN A 202 -3.08 -8.03 -3.26
C GLN A 202 -3.13 -6.53 -3.59
N THR A 203 -4.31 -5.93 -3.44
CA THR A 203 -4.50 -4.48 -3.55
C THR A 203 -4.54 -3.88 -2.15
N ILE A 204 -3.73 -2.86 -1.92
CA ILE A 204 -3.57 -2.21 -0.61
C ILE A 204 -3.79 -0.71 -0.79
N ASP A 205 -4.63 -0.12 0.06
CA ASP A 205 -4.87 1.32 0.06
C ASP A 205 -3.71 2.08 0.75
N MET A 206 -3.51 3.34 0.35
CA MET A 206 -2.36 4.17 0.78
C MET A 206 -2.38 4.57 2.27
N ASN A 207 -3.37 4.13 3.03
CA ASN A 207 -3.50 4.33 4.47
C ASN A 207 -3.42 3.01 5.27
N GLN A 208 -3.26 1.87 4.60
CA GLN A 208 -3.09 0.57 5.24
C GLN A 208 -1.62 0.33 5.61
N ASP A 209 -1.39 -0.57 6.57
CA ASP A 209 -0.08 -0.87 7.14
C ASP A 209 0.10 -2.39 7.35
N GLY A 210 1.35 -2.82 7.49
CA GLY A 210 1.72 -4.23 7.64
C GLY A 210 2.62 -4.44 8.86
N TYR A 211 2.47 -5.59 9.51
CA TYR A 211 3.37 -6.06 10.58
C TYR A 211 4.19 -7.25 10.10
N LEU A 212 5.39 -7.41 10.67
CA LEU A 212 6.27 -8.52 10.35
C LEU A 212 5.63 -9.88 10.69
N GLU A 213 4.93 -9.94 11.83
CA GLU A 213 4.25 -11.13 12.33
C GLU A 213 3.15 -11.60 11.37
N GLU A 214 2.46 -10.67 10.72
CA GLU A 214 1.41 -10.97 9.74
C GLU A 214 2.02 -11.33 8.38
N ALA A 215 3.12 -10.67 8.01
CA ALA A 215 3.88 -11.00 6.80
C ALA A 215 4.44 -12.45 6.84
N LEU A 216 4.90 -12.92 8.01
CA LEU A 216 5.39 -14.29 8.21
C LEU A 216 4.33 -15.35 7.91
N LYS A 217 3.07 -15.02 8.17
CA LYS A 217 1.98 -15.97 7.96
C LYS A 217 1.62 -16.08 6.48
N MET A 218 1.99 -15.14 5.59
CA MET A 218 1.44 -15.03 4.22
C MET A 218 1.41 -16.37 3.46
N ARG A 219 2.38 -17.27 3.69
CA ARG A 219 2.37 -18.64 3.16
C ARG A 219 1.10 -19.43 3.49
N ASN A 220 0.59 -19.37 4.72
CA ASN A 220 -0.62 -20.09 5.12
C ASN A 220 -1.88 -19.49 4.48
N LEU A 221 -1.87 -18.19 4.14
CA LEU A 221 -2.98 -17.56 3.44
C LEU A 221 -3.03 -18.02 1.99
N LEU A 222 -1.87 -18.09 1.35
CA LEU A 222 -1.76 -18.54 -0.04
C LEU A 222 -2.18 -20.02 -0.18
N GLU A 223 -1.98 -20.85 0.85
CA GLU A 223 -2.48 -22.23 0.88
C GLU A 223 -4.01 -22.32 0.79
N GLU A 224 -4.76 -21.33 1.30
CA GLU A 224 -6.23 -21.30 1.23
C GLU A 224 -6.78 -21.25 -0.20
N PHE A 225 -5.97 -20.80 -1.18
CA PHE A 225 -6.36 -20.85 -2.60
C PHE A 225 -6.51 -22.28 -3.11
N SER A 226 -5.84 -23.24 -2.48
CA SER A 226 -5.86 -24.67 -2.85
C SER A 226 -6.59 -25.54 -1.81
N ALA A 227 -7.07 -24.95 -0.70
CA ALA A 227 -7.71 -25.66 0.40
C ALA A 227 -9.18 -26.05 0.08
N GLY A 228 -9.39 -26.94 -0.89
CA GLY A 228 -10.70 -27.53 -1.13
C GLY A 228 -10.90 -28.09 -2.53
N ASN A 229 -12.06 -28.74 -2.75
CA ASN A 229 -12.43 -29.33 -4.04
C ASN A 229 -12.62 -28.29 -5.16
N ARG A 230 -12.70 -27.01 -4.80
CA ARG A 230 -12.78 -25.90 -5.75
C ARG A 230 -11.77 -24.82 -5.33
N PRO A 231 -10.81 -24.44 -6.18
CA PRO A 231 -9.83 -23.42 -5.84
C PRO A 231 -10.53 -22.09 -5.59
N CYS A 232 -10.08 -21.38 -4.56
CA CYS A 232 -10.52 -20.02 -4.31
C CYS A 232 -9.89 -19.08 -5.35
N THR A 233 -10.59 -18.01 -5.67
CA THR A 233 -10.13 -16.94 -6.55
C THR A 233 -9.93 -15.63 -5.79
N ILE A 234 -10.56 -15.49 -4.63
CA ILE A 234 -10.31 -14.42 -3.67
C ILE A 234 -10.16 -15.07 -2.29
N VAL A 235 -9.18 -14.64 -1.51
CA VAL A 235 -9.06 -14.99 -0.10
C VAL A 235 -8.95 -13.71 0.70
N GLY A 236 -9.93 -13.47 1.56
CA GLY A 236 -9.98 -12.29 2.39
C GLY A 236 -9.15 -12.39 3.65
N LEU A 237 -8.71 -11.21 4.12
CA LEU A 237 -7.98 -11.00 5.36
C LEU A 237 -8.81 -10.05 6.23
N PRO A 238 -8.91 -10.29 7.55
CA PRO A 238 -9.53 -9.30 8.41
C PRO A 238 -8.63 -8.08 8.54
N GLU A 239 -9.28 -6.92 8.57
CA GLU A 239 -8.62 -5.65 8.79
C GLU A 239 -8.69 -5.30 10.29
N HIS A 240 -7.56 -4.93 10.88
CA HIS A 240 -7.47 -4.52 12.27
C HIS A 240 -7.30 -3.00 12.34
N ILE A 241 -8.25 -2.32 12.97
CA ILE A 241 -8.25 -0.86 13.12
C ILE A 241 -7.49 -0.48 14.41
N PHE A 242 -6.28 0.05 14.26
CA PHE A 242 -5.42 0.39 15.40
C PHE A 242 -5.78 1.71 16.09
N THR A 243 -6.62 2.55 15.47
CA THR A 243 -7.02 3.85 16.04
C THR A 243 -8.10 3.74 17.12
N GLY A 244 -8.59 2.53 17.41
CA GLY A 244 -9.66 2.31 18.39
C GLY A 244 -9.35 2.81 19.80
N SER A 245 -8.08 2.94 20.18
CA SER A 245 -7.68 3.45 21.50
C SER A 245 -7.65 4.99 21.60
N ILE A 246 -7.85 5.71 20.50
CA ILE A 246 -7.67 7.18 20.45
C ILE A 246 -8.90 7.91 21.01
N SER A 247 -10.10 7.39 20.79
CA SER A 247 -11.34 7.99 21.29
C SER A 247 -12.46 6.94 21.41
N SER A 248 -13.53 7.28 22.12
CA SER A 248 -14.73 6.43 22.18
C SER A 248 -15.37 6.23 20.81
N LEU A 249 -15.41 7.27 19.96
CA LEU A 249 -15.94 7.16 18.60
C LEU A 249 -15.06 6.24 17.74
N ALA A 250 -13.74 6.41 17.79
CA ALA A 250 -12.80 5.55 17.09
C ALA A 250 -12.91 4.10 17.56
N ASN A 251 -13.13 3.88 18.86
CA ASN A 251 -13.38 2.54 19.41
C ASN A 251 -14.64 1.90 18.80
N TYR A 252 -15.76 2.63 18.74
CA TYR A 252 -16.99 2.09 18.12
C TYR A 252 -16.79 1.75 16.64
N MET A 253 -16.08 2.58 15.88
CA MET A 253 -15.76 2.30 14.48
C MET A 253 -14.85 1.06 14.35
N ALA A 254 -13.83 0.93 15.20
CA ALA A 254 -12.96 -0.23 15.24
C ALA A 254 -13.72 -1.52 15.60
N LEU A 255 -14.65 -1.47 16.57
CA LEU A 255 -15.50 -2.60 16.96
C LEU A 255 -16.48 -2.99 15.85
N GLN A 256 -17.08 -2.01 15.18
CA GLN A 256 -17.96 -2.25 14.02
C GLN A 256 -17.20 -3.00 12.92
N GLU A 257 -16.01 -2.52 12.58
CA GLU A 257 -15.16 -3.15 11.56
C GLU A 257 -14.73 -4.56 11.99
N THR A 258 -14.26 -4.71 13.23
CA THR A 258 -13.88 -6.02 13.80
C THR A 258 -15.03 -7.02 13.72
N SER A 259 -16.25 -6.62 14.06
CA SER A 259 -17.45 -7.46 13.95
C SER A 259 -17.71 -7.88 12.50
N PHE A 260 -17.62 -6.94 11.56
CA PHE A 260 -17.82 -7.21 10.15
C PHE A 260 -16.78 -8.20 9.60
N VAL A 261 -15.49 -8.00 9.87
CA VAL A 261 -14.43 -8.86 9.31
C VAL A 261 -14.28 -10.20 10.03
N THR A 262 -14.68 -10.31 11.30
CA THR A 262 -14.56 -11.58 12.05
C THR A 262 -15.80 -12.45 11.98
N LEU A 263 -17.01 -11.87 12.04
CA LEU A 263 -18.27 -12.61 12.05
C LEU A 263 -18.98 -12.50 10.69
N GLY A 264 -19.11 -11.28 10.17
CA GLY A 264 -19.82 -11.00 8.92
C GLY A 264 -19.20 -11.71 7.72
N GLN A 265 -17.94 -11.41 7.40
CA GLN A 265 -17.19 -12.01 6.30
C GLN A 265 -17.13 -13.53 6.37
N ARG A 266 -16.99 -14.10 7.57
CA ARG A 266 -16.99 -15.55 7.77
C ARG A 266 -18.35 -16.16 7.46
N THR A 267 -19.44 -15.55 7.93
CA THR A 267 -20.81 -16.01 7.65
C THR A 267 -21.14 -15.92 6.16
N LEU A 268 -20.75 -14.81 5.52
CA LEU A 268 -20.89 -14.61 4.07
C LEU A 268 -20.08 -15.65 3.28
N THR A 269 -18.92 -16.06 3.78
CA THR A 269 -18.07 -17.09 3.16
C THR A 269 -18.67 -18.48 3.35
N ARG A 270 -19.03 -18.83 4.58
CA ARG A 270 -19.63 -20.11 4.95
C ARG A 270 -20.61 -19.90 6.12
N PRO A 271 -21.84 -20.39 6.04
CA PRO A 271 -22.38 -21.31 5.02
C PRO A 271 -22.88 -20.62 3.74
N LEU A 272 -23.01 -19.29 3.72
CA LEU A 272 -23.80 -18.60 2.70
C LEU A 272 -23.17 -18.61 1.30
N ARG A 273 -21.84 -18.62 1.19
CA ARG A 273 -21.09 -18.57 -0.08
C ARG A 273 -21.45 -17.38 -0.98
N VAL A 274 -21.77 -16.23 -0.37
CA VAL A 274 -22.11 -14.96 -1.05
C VAL A 274 -21.08 -13.87 -0.78
N ARG A 275 -19.94 -14.22 -0.19
CA ARG A 275 -18.86 -13.29 0.12
C ARG A 275 -18.27 -12.68 -1.15
N MET A 276 -18.24 -11.35 -1.19
CA MET A 276 -17.64 -10.55 -2.25
C MET A 276 -16.38 -9.83 -1.76
N HIS A 277 -15.72 -9.11 -2.67
CA HIS A 277 -14.68 -8.14 -2.33
C HIS A 277 -15.34 -6.80 -2.01
N TYR A 278 -14.97 -6.17 -0.89
CA TYR A 278 -15.56 -4.92 -0.40
C TYR A 278 -14.53 -3.82 -0.18
N GLY A 279 -13.35 -3.91 -0.80
CA GLY A 279 -12.24 -2.96 -0.60
C GLY A 279 -11.29 -3.33 0.54
N HIS A 280 -11.62 -4.35 1.34
CA HIS A 280 -10.71 -4.99 2.31
C HIS A 280 -9.44 -5.52 1.63
N PRO A 281 -8.33 -5.73 2.38
CA PRO A 281 -7.03 -6.11 1.82
C PRO A 281 -6.99 -7.59 1.37
N ASP A 282 -7.87 -7.96 0.46
CA ASP A 282 -8.00 -9.29 -0.11
C ASP A 282 -6.85 -9.65 -1.03
N VAL A 283 -6.50 -10.94 -1.03
CA VAL A 283 -5.62 -11.51 -2.04
C VAL A 283 -6.47 -12.13 -3.15
N PHE A 284 -6.04 -11.95 -4.39
CA PHE A 284 -6.72 -12.40 -5.59
C PHE A 284 -5.87 -13.42 -6.36
N ASN A 285 -6.53 -14.36 -7.03
CA ASN A 285 -5.92 -15.13 -8.11
C ASN A 285 -5.76 -14.21 -9.33
N LYS A 286 -4.54 -13.74 -9.56
CA LYS A 286 -4.26 -12.69 -10.53
C LYS A 286 -4.63 -13.10 -11.95
N LEU A 287 -4.29 -14.33 -12.35
CA LEU A 287 -4.57 -14.85 -13.70
C LEU A 287 -6.08 -14.88 -13.98
N PHE A 288 -6.87 -15.25 -12.97
CA PHE A 288 -8.32 -15.24 -13.08
C PHE A 288 -8.85 -13.83 -13.38
N PHE A 289 -8.48 -12.84 -12.56
CA PHE A 289 -9.02 -11.47 -12.67
C PHE A 289 -8.49 -10.68 -13.87
N MET A 290 -7.20 -10.80 -14.21
CA MET A 290 -6.62 -10.08 -15.34
C MET A 290 -7.29 -10.42 -16.67
N THR A 291 -7.71 -11.68 -16.85
CA THR A 291 -8.39 -12.14 -18.08
C THR A 291 -9.89 -11.87 -18.08
N ARG A 292 -10.43 -11.22 -17.03
CA ARG A 292 -11.87 -11.11 -16.77
C ARG A 292 -12.33 -9.68 -16.41
N GLY A 293 -11.54 -8.68 -16.79
CA GLY A 293 -11.90 -7.27 -16.62
C GLY A 293 -11.24 -6.57 -15.43
N GLY A 294 -10.20 -7.17 -14.84
CA GLY A 294 -9.37 -6.55 -13.82
C GLY A 294 -9.90 -6.68 -12.40
N PHE A 295 -9.29 -5.93 -11.48
CA PHE A 295 -9.52 -5.99 -10.03
C PHE A 295 -10.48 -4.90 -9.54
N SER A 296 -10.71 -3.88 -10.36
CA SER A 296 -11.59 -2.77 -10.07
C SER A 296 -12.05 -2.14 -11.38
N LYS A 297 -13.18 -1.42 -11.35
CA LYS A 297 -13.77 -0.82 -12.54
C LYS A 297 -14.01 0.67 -12.38
N ALA A 298 -13.35 1.44 -13.24
CA ALA A 298 -13.57 2.87 -13.34
C ALA A 298 -14.96 3.19 -13.89
N SER A 299 -15.57 4.27 -13.38
CA SER A 299 -16.88 4.75 -13.81
C SER A 299 -16.92 6.28 -13.75
N LYS A 300 -17.65 6.91 -14.68
CA LYS A 300 -17.92 8.35 -14.69
C LYS A 300 -19.08 8.70 -13.75
N GLY A 301 -18.95 8.36 -12.47
CA GLY A 301 -19.88 8.78 -11.40
C GLY A 301 -21.09 7.87 -11.12
N ILE A 302 -21.22 6.70 -11.76
CA ILE A 302 -22.37 5.79 -11.52
C ILE A 302 -22.10 4.81 -10.36
N ASN A 303 -20.85 4.38 -10.19
CA ASN A 303 -20.48 3.41 -9.15
C ASN A 303 -19.44 4.05 -8.23
N LEU A 304 -19.83 4.33 -6.99
CA LEU A 304 -18.94 4.77 -5.90
C LEU A 304 -18.16 3.62 -5.24
N SER A 305 -18.43 2.37 -5.65
CA SER A 305 -17.75 1.19 -5.12
C SER A 305 -17.12 0.43 -6.28
N GLU A 306 -15.95 0.85 -6.74
CA GLU A 306 -15.20 0.22 -7.82
C GLU A 306 -14.74 -1.20 -7.48
N ASP A 307 -14.47 -1.46 -6.20
CA ASP A 307 -13.92 -2.71 -5.67
C ASP A 307 -14.95 -3.85 -5.76
N ILE A 308 -16.24 -3.55 -5.53
CA ILE A 308 -17.30 -4.58 -5.56
C ILE A 308 -17.45 -5.25 -6.93
N PHE A 309 -16.97 -4.58 -8.00
CA PHE A 309 -17.00 -5.15 -9.34
C PHE A 309 -16.17 -6.43 -9.46
N ALA A 310 -15.04 -6.52 -8.74
CA ALA A 310 -14.30 -7.79 -8.64
C ALA A 310 -15.15 -8.86 -7.96
N GLY A 311 -15.88 -8.50 -6.90
CA GLY A 311 -16.86 -9.37 -6.24
C GLY A 311 -17.92 -9.90 -7.21
N TYR A 312 -18.56 -9.02 -7.98
CA TYR A 312 -19.55 -9.39 -8.98
C TYR A 312 -18.96 -10.30 -10.07
N ASN A 313 -17.78 -9.96 -10.60
CA ASN A 313 -17.08 -10.77 -11.60
C ASN A 313 -16.78 -12.18 -11.09
N ASN A 314 -16.44 -12.30 -9.80
CA ASN A 314 -16.19 -13.56 -9.13
C ASN A 314 -17.47 -14.40 -9.04
N CYS A 315 -18.54 -13.81 -8.50
CA CYS A 315 -19.82 -14.48 -8.30
C CYS A 315 -20.48 -14.91 -9.62
N LEU A 316 -20.49 -14.04 -10.65
CA LEU A 316 -21.09 -14.34 -11.96
C LEU A 316 -20.43 -15.53 -12.66
N ARG A 317 -19.18 -15.84 -12.32
CA ARG A 317 -18.42 -16.99 -12.86
C ARG A 317 -18.43 -18.19 -11.92
N VAL A 318 -19.29 -18.14 -10.91
CA VAL A 318 -19.46 -19.16 -9.87
C VAL A 318 -18.14 -19.43 -9.12
N ALA A 319 -17.18 -18.51 -9.15
CA ALA A 319 -15.87 -18.74 -8.53
C ALA A 319 -15.96 -18.66 -6.99
N CYS A 320 -15.01 -19.27 -6.29
CA CYS A 320 -15.07 -19.42 -4.84
C CYS A 320 -14.28 -18.31 -4.14
N ALA A 321 -14.86 -17.69 -3.11
CA ALA A 321 -14.15 -16.80 -2.21
C ALA A 321 -13.95 -17.50 -0.86
N GLY A 322 -12.71 -17.45 -0.35
CA GLY A 322 -12.31 -17.92 0.98
C GLY A 322 -12.06 -16.76 1.94
N PHE A 323 -11.83 -17.09 3.20
CA PHE A 323 -11.49 -16.11 4.24
C PHE A 323 -10.49 -16.70 5.24
N GLY A 324 -9.33 -16.04 5.36
CA GLY A 324 -8.24 -16.46 6.24
C GLY A 324 -8.66 -16.42 7.71
N ARG A 325 -8.26 -17.43 8.50
CA ARG A 325 -8.70 -17.56 9.90
C ARG A 325 -7.75 -16.95 10.94
N LEU A 326 -6.48 -16.69 10.58
CA LEU A 326 -5.39 -16.42 11.53
C LEU A 326 -4.52 -15.19 11.22
N PHE A 327 -4.98 -14.34 10.32
CA PHE A 327 -4.23 -13.21 9.78
C PHE A 327 -4.91 -11.91 10.07
N ALA A 328 -4.21 -10.79 10.04
CA ALA A 328 -4.81 -9.47 9.90
C ALA A 328 -3.89 -8.51 9.13
N ILE A 329 -4.47 -7.51 8.47
CA ILE A 329 -3.74 -6.33 7.96
C ILE A 329 -4.25 -5.11 8.70
N LEU A 330 -3.40 -4.11 8.95
CA LEU A 330 -3.85 -2.90 9.62
C LEU A 330 -4.58 -1.97 8.66
N GLY A 331 -5.76 -1.55 9.08
CA GLY A 331 -6.49 -0.44 8.48
C GLY A 331 -6.28 0.85 9.24
N GLY A 332 -6.18 1.95 8.49
CA GLY A 332 -6.40 3.28 9.04
C GLY A 332 -7.89 3.46 9.31
N GLY A 333 -8.30 3.51 10.58
CA GLY A 333 -9.63 4.00 10.93
C GLY A 333 -9.71 5.50 10.66
N VAL A 334 -10.89 5.94 10.18
CA VAL A 334 -11.21 7.33 9.78
C VAL A 334 -10.77 8.34 10.83
#